data_AF-A0A819E5G6-F1
#
_entry.id   AF-A0A819E5G6-F1
#
_cell.length_a   1.000
_cell.length_b   1.000
_cell.length_c   1.000
_cell.angle_alpha   90.00
_cell.angle_beta   90.00
_cell.angle_gamma   90.00
#
_symmetry.space_group_name_H-M   'P 1'
#
loop_
_entity.id
_entity.type
_entity.pdbx_description
1 polymer ?
#
loop_
_entity_poly.entity_id
_entity_poly.type
_entity_poly.pdbx_seq_one_letter_code
_entity_poly.pdbx_strand_id
1 'polypeptide(L)'
;MREVFKPHLSDGNQWSIICLPTLLHPKSKGEITLTSRNPLEHPIINPHYLEEKDDVRKLIEACKLVDKIFQTEPFKDVIKPTAEEMNEDNRIDNEDHFWELYVRKYSVTSYHPIGTCRMGREENPMTVVTVDTRVKGVKGIRVVDASIIPESLSGNANIPTIAMAERAADLIKINDEK
;
A
#
# COMPACT_ATOMS: atom_id res chain seq x y z
N MET A 1 3.70 -29.04 0.50
CA MET A 1 3.20 -27.84 1.22
C MET A 1 3.98 -27.50 2.51
N ARG A 2 4.83 -28.39 3.06
CA ARG A 2 5.64 -28.11 4.26
C ARG A 2 7.02 -27.48 4.01
N GLU A 3 7.51 -27.45 2.76
CA GLU A 3 8.84 -26.91 2.45
C GLU A 3 8.87 -25.39 2.17
N VAL A 4 7.72 -24.74 2.01
CA VAL A 4 7.65 -23.32 1.65
C VAL A 4 7.85 -22.39 2.87
N PHE A 5 7.75 -22.94 4.07
CA PHE A 5 7.99 -22.24 5.33
C PHE A 5 9.11 -22.92 6.13
N LYS A 6 10.32 -23.00 5.56
CA LYS A 6 11.49 -23.01 6.44
C LYS A 6 11.53 -21.64 7.10
N PRO A 7 11.35 -21.53 8.43
CA PRO A 7 11.53 -20.25 9.10
C PRO A 7 12.97 -19.83 8.84
N HIS A 8 13.16 -18.78 8.04
CA HIS A 8 14.43 -18.01 8.03
C HIS A 8 14.57 -17.20 9.32
N LEU A 9 13.56 -17.26 10.20
CA LEU A 9 13.60 -16.70 11.54
C LEU A 9 14.32 -17.71 12.44
N SER A 10 15.62 -17.45 12.59
CA SER A 10 16.54 -17.81 13.69
C SER A 10 16.11 -18.92 14.65
N ASP A 11 17.03 -19.86 14.91
CA ASP A 11 17.01 -20.89 15.95
C ASP A 11 17.03 -20.37 17.41
N GLY A 12 16.62 -19.12 17.64
CA GLY A 12 16.61 -18.45 18.94
C GLY A 12 17.95 -17.81 19.34
N ASN A 13 19.01 -17.96 18.54
CA ASN A 13 20.33 -17.37 18.79
C ASN A 13 20.79 -16.34 17.73
N GLN A 14 19.91 -15.95 16.79
CA GLN A 14 20.24 -14.97 15.75
C GLN A 14 19.27 -13.78 15.80
N TRP A 15 19.82 -12.57 15.62
CA TRP A 15 19.06 -11.35 15.48
C TRP A 15 18.72 -11.14 14.00
N SER A 16 17.47 -10.78 13.69
CA SER A 16 17.06 -10.41 12.34
C SER A 16 16.65 -8.95 12.31
N ILE A 17 17.11 -8.24 11.28
CA ILE A 17 16.70 -6.86 11.00
C ILE A 17 15.90 -6.89 9.71
N ILE A 18 14.71 -6.28 9.74
CA ILE A 18 13.84 -6.19 8.58
C ILE A 18 13.70 -4.71 8.23
N CYS A 19 14.10 -4.36 7.01
CA CYS A 19 13.81 -3.06 6.43
C CYS A 19 12.79 -3.26 5.30
N LEU A 20 11.64 -2.58 5.40
CA LEU A 20 10.56 -2.68 4.42
C LEU A 20 10.39 -1.34 3.69
N PRO A 21 11.06 -1.15 2.53
CA PRO A 21 10.75 -0.05 1.65
C PRO A 21 9.26 0.00 1.32
N THR A 22 8.62 1.14 1.57
CA THR A 22 7.19 1.32 1.32
C THR A 22 6.99 2.36 0.23
N LEU A 23 6.29 1.99 -0.84
CA LEU A 23 5.91 2.92 -1.90
C LEU A 23 4.72 3.76 -1.44
N LEU A 24 4.99 4.98 -0.97
CA LEU A 24 3.97 5.86 -0.38
C LEU A 24 3.01 6.48 -1.41
N HIS A 25 3.49 6.71 -2.64
CA HIS A 25 2.73 7.36 -3.71
C HIS A 25 2.72 6.48 -4.98
N PRO A 26 2.03 5.32 -4.94
CA PRO A 26 1.93 4.43 -6.09
C PRO A 26 1.10 5.08 -7.21
N LYS A 27 1.52 4.82 -8.44
CA LYS A 27 0.76 5.18 -9.65
C LYS A 27 -0.25 4.12 -10.03
N SER A 28 0.04 2.84 -9.78
CA SER A 28 -0.92 1.75 -9.91
C SER A 28 -2.18 2.06 -9.11
N LYS A 29 -3.36 1.90 -9.74
CA LYS A 29 -4.67 2.09 -9.10
C LYS A 29 -5.46 0.79 -9.17
N GLY A 30 -5.94 0.38 -8.01
CA GLY A 30 -6.76 -0.82 -7.85
C GLY A 30 -8.25 -0.58 -8.07
N GLU A 31 -9.01 -1.67 -8.08
CA GLU A 31 -10.46 -1.66 -8.05
C GLU A 31 -11.03 -2.71 -7.08
N ILE A 32 -12.25 -2.44 -6.61
CA ILE A 32 -13.07 -3.39 -5.88
C ILE A 32 -14.40 -3.52 -6.62
N THR A 33 -14.76 -4.74 -7.01
CA THR A 33 -15.95 -5.00 -7.82
C THR A 33 -16.82 -6.09 -7.21
N LEU A 34 -18.12 -6.06 -7.53
CA LEU A 34 -19.06 -7.07 -7.06
C LEU A 34 -18.88 -8.37 -7.83
N THR A 35 -18.85 -9.49 -7.11
CA THR A 35 -18.84 -10.83 -7.70
C THR A 35 -20.24 -11.26 -8.15
N SER A 36 -21.27 -10.85 -7.41
CA SER A 36 -22.66 -11.25 -7.66
C SER A 36 -23.65 -10.20 -7.12
N ARG A 37 -24.95 -10.53 -7.20
CA ARG A 37 -26.04 -9.73 -6.61
C ARG A 37 -26.23 -9.99 -5.10
N ASN A 38 -25.56 -11.00 -4.53
CA ASN A 38 -25.66 -11.32 -3.11
C ASN A 38 -24.74 -10.38 -2.31
N PRO A 39 -25.28 -9.49 -1.46
CA PRO A 39 -24.47 -8.53 -0.70
C PRO A 39 -23.60 -9.18 0.39
N LEU A 40 -23.81 -10.45 0.71
CA LEU A 40 -23.01 -11.21 1.68
C LEU A 40 -21.80 -11.92 1.05
N GLU A 41 -21.72 -11.94 -0.28
CA GLU A 41 -20.60 -12.52 -0.99
C GLU A 41 -19.41 -11.56 -1.01
N HIS A 42 -18.20 -12.07 -0.78
CA HIS A 42 -17.00 -11.24 -0.79
C HIS A 42 -16.77 -10.60 -2.17
N PRO A 43 -16.36 -9.32 -2.22
CA PRO A 43 -16.06 -8.66 -3.49
C PRO A 43 -14.74 -9.19 -4.08
N ILE A 44 -14.55 -8.91 -5.37
CA ILE A 44 -13.25 -9.06 -6.01
C ILE A 44 -12.42 -7.82 -5.65
N ILE A 45 -11.23 -8.04 -5.11
CA ILE A 45 -10.29 -6.97 -4.77
C ILE A 45 -9.06 -7.15 -5.66
N ASN A 46 -8.86 -6.22 -6.60
CA ASN A 46 -7.69 -6.22 -7.46
C ASN A 46 -6.90 -4.91 -7.29
N PRO A 47 -5.83 -4.90 -6.49
CA PRO A 47 -5.04 -3.69 -6.26
C PRO A 47 -4.19 -3.25 -7.46
N HIS A 48 -4.02 -4.11 -8.48
CA HIS A 48 -3.16 -3.83 -9.63
C HIS A 48 -1.70 -3.47 -9.23
N TYR A 49 -1.19 -4.10 -8.16
CA TYR A 49 0.16 -3.83 -7.65
C TYR A 49 1.21 -4.06 -8.74
N LEU A 50 2.16 -3.13 -8.83
CA LEU A 50 3.35 -3.24 -9.70
C LEU A 50 3.05 -3.33 -11.21
N GLU A 51 1.85 -2.92 -11.63
CA GLU A 51 1.46 -2.78 -13.04
C GLU A 51 2.13 -1.56 -13.68
N GLU A 52 2.22 -0.45 -12.95
CA GLU A 52 2.95 0.74 -13.38
C GLU A 52 4.47 0.55 -13.27
N LYS A 53 5.18 0.74 -14.37
CA LYS A 53 6.65 0.59 -14.42
C LYS A 53 7.39 1.54 -13.48
N ASP A 54 6.81 2.70 -13.20
CA ASP A 54 7.37 3.69 -12.27
C ASP A 54 7.38 3.21 -10.82
N ASP A 55 6.36 2.44 -10.43
CA ASP A 55 6.23 1.88 -9.08
C ASP A 55 7.32 0.81 -8.85
N VAL A 56 7.52 -0.05 -9.84
CA VAL A 56 8.58 -1.07 -9.82
C VAL A 56 9.96 -0.43 -9.74
N ARG A 57 10.25 0.57 -10.59
CA ARG A 57 11.54 1.27 -10.59
C ARG A 57 11.85 1.93 -9.25
N LYS A 58 10.88 2.63 -8.65
CA LYS A 58 11.07 3.27 -7.33
C LYS A 58 11.35 2.26 -6.23
N LEU A 59 10.68 1.10 -6.26
CA LEU A 59 10.94 0.04 -5.30
C LEU A 59 12.32 -0.59 -5.50
N ILE A 60 12.77 -0.79 -6.73
CA ILE A 60 14.15 -1.23 -7.03
C ILE A 60 15.17 -0.25 -6.45
N GLU A 61 15.00 1.05 -6.71
CA GLU A 61 15.88 2.10 -6.16
C GLU A 61 15.91 2.08 -4.62
N ALA A 62 14.74 1.89 -3.98
CA ALA A 62 14.65 1.81 -2.53
C ALA A 62 15.31 0.54 -1.97
N CYS A 63 15.15 -0.61 -2.62
CA CYS A 63 15.84 -1.84 -2.26
C CYS A 63 17.36 -1.70 -2.37
N LYS A 64 17.86 -1.13 -3.48
CA LYS A 64 19.30 -0.83 -3.65
C LYS A 64 19.82 0.12 -2.58
N LEU A 65 19.02 1.12 -2.17
CA LEU A 65 19.39 2.03 -1.09
C LEU A 65 19.49 1.29 0.26
N VAL A 66 18.55 0.41 0.57
CA VAL A 66 18.60 -0.42 1.78
C VAL A 66 19.84 -1.31 1.78
N ASP A 67 20.12 -1.96 0.66
CA ASP A 67 21.32 -2.80 0.49
C ASP A 67 22.60 -1.99 0.72
N LYS A 68 22.68 -0.78 0.15
CA LYS A 68 23.79 0.16 0.38
C LYS A 68 23.90 0.60 1.84
N ILE A 69 22.78 0.81 2.54
CA ILE A 69 22.79 1.15 3.98
C ILE A 69 23.38 0.00 4.79
N PHE A 70 23.03 -1.24 4.49
CA PHE A 70 23.57 -2.40 5.20
C PHE A 70 25.06 -2.64 4.94
N GLN A 71 25.62 -2.08 3.86
CA GLN A 71 27.07 -2.06 3.62
C GLN A 71 27.83 -0.97 4.40
N THR A 72 27.13 -0.12 5.18
CA THR A 72 27.77 0.92 6.01
C THR A 72 27.98 0.47 7.45
N GLU A 73 28.88 1.15 8.18
CA GLU A 73 29.01 0.97 9.64
C GLU A 73 27.75 1.48 10.37
N PRO A 74 27.25 0.77 11.40
CA PRO A 74 27.80 -0.44 12.02
C PRO A 74 27.26 -1.75 11.42
N PHE A 75 26.49 -1.69 10.34
CA PHE A 75 25.72 -2.83 9.83
C PHE A 75 26.56 -3.83 9.03
N LYS A 76 27.60 -3.36 8.34
CA LYS A 76 28.36 -4.18 7.37
C LYS A 76 28.95 -5.47 7.97
N ASP A 77 29.28 -5.48 9.26
CA ASP A 77 29.91 -6.61 9.95
C ASP A 77 28.88 -7.57 10.58
N VAL A 78 27.59 -7.20 10.56
CA VAL A 78 26.51 -7.94 11.25
C VAL A 78 25.34 -8.31 10.35
N ILE A 79 25.15 -7.64 9.21
CA ILE A 79 24.09 -7.90 8.24
C ILE A 79 24.72 -8.20 6.89
N LYS A 80 24.35 -9.33 6.29
CA LYS A 80 24.66 -9.61 4.90
C LYS A 80 23.69 -8.84 3.98
N PRO A 81 24.18 -8.21 2.91
CA PRO A 81 23.32 -7.59 1.90
C PRO A 81 22.35 -8.60 1.27
N THR A 82 21.13 -8.16 0.95
CA THR A 82 20.07 -9.03 0.41
C THR A 82 20.43 -9.54 -0.98
N ALA A 83 21.08 -8.71 -1.80
CA ALA A 83 21.55 -9.13 -3.12
C ALA A 83 22.63 -10.21 -3.04
N GLU A 84 23.49 -10.16 -2.04
CA GLU A 84 24.52 -11.18 -1.81
C GLU A 84 23.87 -12.50 -1.42
N GLU A 85 23.05 -12.50 -0.36
CA GLU A 85 22.45 -13.72 0.20
C GLU A 85 21.50 -14.43 -0.79
N MET A 86 20.70 -13.69 -1.56
CA MET A 86 19.62 -14.27 -2.37
C MET A 86 20.01 -14.52 -3.84
N ASN A 87 21.16 -14.03 -4.29
CA ASN A 87 21.70 -14.32 -5.62
C ASN A 87 22.72 -15.47 -5.62
N GLU A 88 23.12 -15.98 -4.45
CA GLU A 88 24.03 -17.13 -4.30
C GLU A 88 23.60 -18.35 -5.14
N ASP A 89 22.29 -18.62 -5.22
CA ASP A 89 21.74 -19.77 -5.97
C ASP A 89 21.32 -19.42 -7.42
N ASN A 90 21.00 -18.16 -7.71
CA ASN A 90 20.34 -17.77 -8.97
C ASN A 90 21.29 -17.25 -10.07
N ARG A 91 22.53 -16.86 -9.71
CA ARG A 91 23.58 -16.40 -10.64
C ARG A 91 23.07 -15.37 -11.67
N ILE A 92 22.23 -14.43 -11.22
CA ILE A 92 21.69 -13.39 -12.09
C ILE A 92 22.77 -12.31 -12.25
N ASP A 93 23.34 -12.20 -13.45
CA ASP A 93 24.43 -11.26 -13.75
C ASP A 93 23.96 -9.81 -13.92
N ASN A 94 22.66 -9.58 -14.14
CA ASN A 94 22.07 -8.25 -14.26
C ASN A 94 21.41 -7.83 -12.95
N GLU A 95 22.03 -6.88 -12.25
CA GLU A 95 21.56 -6.36 -10.97
C GLU A 95 20.13 -5.78 -11.03
N ASP A 96 19.79 -5.00 -12.06
CA ASP A 96 18.44 -4.43 -12.21
C ASP A 96 17.39 -5.52 -12.43
N HIS A 97 17.74 -6.55 -13.20
CA HIS A 97 16.86 -7.69 -13.41
C HIS A 97 16.65 -8.50 -12.13
N PHE A 98 17.71 -8.71 -11.35
CA PHE A 98 17.62 -9.34 -10.03
C PHE A 98 16.65 -8.58 -9.12
N TRP A 99 16.81 -7.26 -9.00
CA TRP A 99 15.95 -6.45 -8.13
C TRP A 99 14.51 -6.36 -8.62
N GLU A 100 14.27 -6.36 -9.94
CA GLU A 100 12.90 -6.44 -10.47
C GLU A 100 12.22 -7.74 -10.04
N LEU A 101 12.89 -8.88 -10.22
CA LEU A 101 12.36 -10.19 -9.78
C LEU A 101 12.14 -10.22 -8.27
N TYR A 102 13.08 -9.67 -7.50
CA TYR A 102 12.96 -9.55 -6.05
C TYR A 102 11.71 -8.74 -5.65
N VAL A 103 11.55 -7.53 -6.18
CA VAL A 103 10.40 -6.66 -5.90
C VAL A 103 9.10 -7.36 -6.27
N ARG A 104 9.01 -7.98 -7.44
CA ARG A 104 7.78 -8.66 -7.88
C ARG A 104 7.44 -9.90 -7.04
N LYS A 105 8.43 -10.60 -6.52
CA LYS A 105 8.24 -11.85 -5.75
C LYS A 105 7.96 -11.60 -4.26
N TYR A 106 8.63 -10.61 -3.67
CA TYR A 106 8.64 -10.41 -2.21
C TYR A 106 7.85 -9.20 -1.73
N SER A 107 7.32 -8.37 -2.64
CA SER A 107 6.44 -7.27 -2.22
C SER A 107 5.17 -7.79 -1.55
N VAL A 108 4.79 -7.11 -0.48
CA VAL A 108 3.55 -7.35 0.26
C VAL A 108 2.77 -6.05 0.40
N THR A 109 1.47 -6.17 0.68
CA THR A 109 0.64 -4.99 0.94
C THR A 109 1.02 -4.34 2.28
N SER A 110 0.96 -3.01 2.34
CA SER A 110 1.08 -2.26 3.59
C SER A 110 -0.24 -2.18 4.37
N TYR A 111 -1.31 -2.82 3.89
CA TYR A 111 -2.63 -2.88 4.51
C TYR A 111 -3.33 -1.53 4.70
N HIS A 112 -3.07 -0.56 3.81
CA HIS A 112 -3.71 0.77 3.82
C HIS A 112 -4.52 1.08 2.54
N PRO A 113 -5.56 0.29 2.20
CA PRO A 113 -6.43 0.62 1.07
C PRO A 113 -7.23 1.90 1.33
N ILE A 114 -7.30 2.76 0.31
CA ILE A 114 -8.00 4.05 0.35
C ILE A 114 -8.61 4.37 -1.04
N GLY A 115 -9.50 5.36 -1.11
CA GLY A 115 -9.86 6.03 -2.36
C GLY A 115 -10.92 5.37 -3.25
N THR A 116 -11.54 4.26 -2.82
CA THR A 116 -12.59 3.57 -3.58
C THR A 116 -13.92 4.34 -3.68
N CYS A 117 -14.14 5.32 -2.81
CA CYS A 117 -15.26 6.27 -2.87
C CYS A 117 -14.74 7.72 -2.89
N ARG A 118 -13.78 7.99 -3.77
CA ARG A 118 -13.05 9.26 -3.90
C ARG A 118 -13.89 10.51 -3.62
N MET A 119 -13.44 11.30 -2.66
CA MET A 119 -13.93 12.66 -2.41
C MET A 119 -13.44 13.62 -3.49
N GLY A 120 -14.30 14.51 -3.95
CA GLY A 120 -13.92 15.47 -4.98
C GLY A 120 -14.97 16.52 -5.29
N ARG A 121 -14.70 17.31 -6.33
CA ARG A 121 -15.66 18.27 -6.88
C ARG A 121 -16.76 17.53 -7.64
N GLU A 122 -17.97 18.03 -7.60
CA GLU A 122 -19.12 17.39 -8.26
C GLU A 122 -18.95 17.29 -9.78
N GLU A 123 -18.23 18.21 -10.41
CA GLU A 123 -17.99 18.18 -11.86
C GLU A 123 -17.02 17.07 -12.29
N ASN A 124 -16.18 16.55 -11.37
CA ASN A 124 -15.24 15.49 -11.71
C ASN A 124 -16.01 14.15 -11.82
N PRO A 125 -15.86 13.42 -12.96
CA PRO A 125 -16.56 12.15 -13.16
C PRO A 125 -16.12 11.04 -12.21
N MET A 126 -14.90 11.10 -11.67
CA MET A 126 -14.38 10.11 -10.71
C MET A 126 -14.81 10.38 -9.26
N THR A 127 -15.52 11.48 -9.01
CA THR A 127 -16.01 11.81 -7.67
C THR A 127 -17.19 10.92 -7.28
N VAL A 128 -17.07 10.23 -6.14
CA VAL A 128 -18.15 9.45 -5.53
C VAL A 128 -18.83 10.24 -4.41
N VAL A 129 -18.04 10.95 -3.59
CA VAL A 129 -18.57 11.86 -2.56
C VAL A 129 -18.09 13.29 -2.77
N THR A 130 -18.95 14.26 -2.47
CA THR A 130 -18.59 15.68 -2.47
C THR A 130 -17.69 16.03 -1.28
N VAL A 131 -17.11 17.23 -1.29
CA VAL A 131 -16.21 17.73 -0.22
C VAL A 131 -16.87 17.81 1.16
N ASP A 132 -18.21 17.80 1.20
CA ASP A 132 -19.00 17.70 2.41
C ASP A 132 -19.45 16.26 2.68
N THR A 133 -18.75 15.25 2.18
CA THR A 133 -18.96 13.79 2.41
C THR A 133 -20.29 13.19 1.93
N ARG A 134 -21.11 13.93 1.16
CA ARG A 134 -22.37 13.41 0.62
C ARG A 134 -22.13 12.60 -0.64
N VAL A 135 -22.88 11.52 -0.82
CA VAL A 135 -22.84 10.72 -2.06
C VAL A 135 -23.39 11.54 -3.23
N LYS A 136 -22.60 11.65 -4.30
CA LYS A 136 -22.96 12.43 -5.48
C LYS A 136 -24.27 11.93 -6.08
N GLY A 137 -25.24 12.82 -6.26
CA GLY A 137 -26.56 12.51 -6.82
C GLY A 137 -27.53 11.76 -5.90
N VAL A 138 -27.17 11.49 -4.64
CA VAL A 138 -28.03 10.76 -3.69
C VAL A 138 -28.29 11.59 -2.45
N LYS A 139 -29.58 11.75 -2.08
CA LYS A 139 -29.97 12.51 -0.90
C LYS A 139 -29.89 11.66 0.37
N GLY A 140 -29.46 12.29 1.47
CA GLY A 140 -29.48 11.66 2.80
C GLY A 140 -28.42 10.59 3.05
N ILE A 141 -27.45 10.39 2.14
CA ILE A 141 -26.38 9.40 2.30
C ILE A 141 -25.01 10.08 2.29
N ARG A 142 -24.15 9.64 3.21
CA ARG A 142 -22.75 10.06 3.34
C ARG A 142 -21.86 8.83 3.45
N VAL A 143 -20.59 8.98 3.07
CA VAL A 143 -19.54 7.99 3.35
C VAL A 143 -18.45 8.69 4.16
N VAL A 144 -18.06 8.10 5.29
CA VAL A 144 -17.07 8.67 6.21
C VAL A 144 -16.14 7.57 6.68
N ASP A 145 -15.24 7.16 5.79
CA ASP A 145 -14.17 6.21 6.07
C ASP A 145 -12.99 6.45 5.09
N ALA A 146 -11.95 5.64 5.17
CA ALA A 146 -10.74 5.79 4.36
C ALA A 146 -10.98 5.70 2.83
N SER A 147 -12.12 5.15 2.38
CA SER A 147 -12.47 5.08 0.95
C SER A 147 -12.63 6.44 0.30
N ILE A 148 -12.91 7.50 1.06
CA ILE A 148 -13.12 8.84 0.49
C ILE A 148 -11.82 9.62 0.32
N ILE A 149 -10.70 9.15 0.88
CA ILE A 149 -9.39 9.80 0.79
C ILE A 149 -8.95 9.82 -0.67
N PRO A 150 -8.78 10.99 -1.31
CA PRO A 150 -8.66 11.07 -2.76
C PRO A 150 -7.28 10.68 -3.29
N GLU A 151 -6.22 10.87 -2.51
CA GLU A 151 -4.85 10.62 -2.94
C GLU A 151 -4.05 9.90 -1.86
N SER A 152 -2.96 9.25 -2.28
CA SER A 152 -2.05 8.54 -1.40
C SER A 152 -1.42 9.45 -0.34
N LEU A 153 -1.18 8.88 0.82
CA LEU A 153 -0.68 9.56 2.00
C LEU A 153 0.80 9.21 2.22
N SER A 154 1.59 10.16 2.71
CA SER A 154 3.00 9.92 3.10
C SER A 154 3.13 9.24 4.47
N GLY A 155 2.16 8.41 4.87
CA GLY A 155 2.11 7.75 6.17
C GLY A 155 0.86 6.89 6.35
N ASN A 156 0.68 6.35 7.55
CA ASN A 156 -0.41 5.42 7.85
C ASN A 156 -1.78 6.12 7.80
N ALA A 157 -2.77 5.44 7.22
CA ALA A 157 -4.09 6.02 6.95
C ALA A 157 -4.96 6.25 8.20
N ASN A 158 -4.61 5.68 9.35
CA ASN A 158 -5.42 5.74 10.57
C ASN A 158 -5.70 7.18 11.04
N ILE A 159 -4.64 7.96 11.30
CA ILE A 159 -4.79 9.34 11.81
C ILE A 159 -5.51 10.25 10.81
N PRO A 160 -5.17 10.23 9.49
CA PRO A 160 -5.94 10.98 8.49
C PRO A 160 -7.42 10.60 8.44
N THR A 161 -7.74 9.30 8.59
CA THR A 161 -9.14 8.83 8.61
C THR A 161 -9.89 9.38 9.83
N ILE A 162 -9.28 9.34 11.02
CA ILE A 162 -9.88 9.89 12.25
C ILE A 162 -10.11 11.40 12.11
N ALA A 163 -9.11 12.16 11.69
CA ALA A 163 -9.22 13.62 11.55
C ALA A 163 -10.31 14.02 10.54
N MET A 164 -10.42 13.28 9.43
CA MET A 164 -11.48 13.46 8.45
C MET A 164 -12.86 13.10 9.00
N ALA A 165 -12.96 12.03 9.80
CA ALA A 165 -14.21 11.63 10.46
C ALA A 165 -14.69 12.67 11.48
N GLU A 166 -13.79 13.23 12.29
CA GLU A 166 -14.11 14.34 13.21
C GLU A 166 -14.66 15.55 12.45
N ARG A 167 -14.00 15.94 11.35
CA ARG A 167 -14.49 17.03 10.49
C ARG A 167 -15.86 16.72 9.89
N ALA A 168 -16.09 15.48 9.45
CA ALA A 168 -17.37 15.07 8.89
C ALA A 168 -18.49 15.11 9.95
N ALA A 169 -18.20 14.75 11.20
CA ALA A 169 -19.16 14.83 12.31
C ALA A 169 -19.62 16.27 12.57
N ASP A 170 -18.70 17.25 12.52
CA ASP A 170 -19.06 18.67 12.62
C ASP A 170 -19.97 19.11 11.45
N LEU A 171 -19.65 18.69 10.22
CA LEU A 171 -20.47 18.99 9.04
C LEU A 171 -21.87 18.38 9.13
N ILE A 172 -22.02 17.20 9.75
CA ILE A 172 -23.31 16.56 9.97
C ILE A 172 -24.12 17.39 10.96
N LYS A 173 -23.56 17.72 12.14
CA LYS A 173 -24.24 18.52 13.17
C LYS A 173 -24.73 19.87 12.65
N ILE A 174 -23.92 20.57 11.86
CA ILE A 174 -24.27 21.89 11.30
C ILE A 174 -25.42 21.81 10.28
N ASN A 175 -25.46 20.73 9.49
CA ASN A 175 -26.38 20.62 8.36
C ASN A 175 -27.70 19.92 8.70
N ASP A 176 -27.78 19.21 9.82
CA ASP A 176 -28.99 18.53 10.29
C ASP A 176 -29.84 19.42 11.24
N GLU A 177 -29.40 20.67 11.51
CA GLU A 177 -30.19 21.71 12.20
C GLU A 177 -31.09 22.53 11.25
N LYS A 178 -31.39 22.03 10.04
CA LYS A 178 -32.34 22.65 9.08
C LYS A 178 -33.31 21.63 8.51
#